data_AF-A0A3N5NY98-F1
#
_entry.id   AF-A0A3N5NY98-F1
#
_cell.length_a   1.000
_cell.length_b   1.000
_cell.length_c   1.000
_cell.angle_alpha   90.00
_cell.angle_beta   90.00
_cell.angle_gamma   90.00
#
_symmetry.space_group_name_H-M   'P 1'
#
loop_
_entity.id
_entity.type
_entity.pdbx_description
1 polymer ?
#
loop_
_entity_poly.entity_id
_entity_poly.type
_entity_poly.pdbx_seq_one_letter_code
_entity_poly.pdbx_strand_id
1 'polypeptide(L)'
;MPKAETGGTAIAWLRARARLLPGSLAGSPPWVRDIFEHAWAPMTALARQLAPLPAGLWPHLLAREGGYLAVCNGPSRYEPGPAQVRGRQVTNVAFVSIQDLALEDEQPLHVVGHLVDHHLGNGGAGEGAWLSEGGGLHPRWREAGARLGALLALGYGIDAVARSSLRDYFAQSLALYCRERQRLNVADPQVEKWLRTTLWDESFWQAGG
;
A
#
# COMPACT_ATOMS: atom_id res chain seq x y z
N MET A 1 -11.82 -19.87 10.68
CA MET A 1 -10.81 -18.82 10.42
C MET A 1 -11.35 -17.50 10.95
N PRO A 2 -10.67 -16.83 11.90
CA PRO A 2 -11.17 -15.60 12.48
C PRO A 2 -10.98 -14.46 11.47
N LYS A 3 -12.03 -14.16 10.70
CA LYS A 3 -12.07 -13.06 9.72
C LYS A 3 -12.38 -11.70 10.38
N ALA A 4 -12.57 -11.67 11.71
CA ALA A 4 -13.17 -10.54 12.42
C ALA A 4 -12.16 -9.54 13.01
N GLU A 5 -10.93 -9.96 13.34
CA GLU A 5 -9.95 -9.07 14.01
C GLU A 5 -9.20 -8.15 13.01
N THR A 6 -8.95 -8.63 11.79
CA THR A 6 -8.20 -7.90 10.76
C THR A 6 -8.90 -6.62 10.31
N GLY A 7 -10.24 -6.65 10.25
CA GLY A 7 -11.04 -5.47 9.88
C GLY A 7 -10.96 -4.34 10.91
N GLY A 8 -10.77 -4.68 12.19
CA GLY A 8 -10.69 -3.70 13.27
C GLY A 8 -9.43 -2.84 13.20
N THR A 9 -8.28 -3.44 12.89
CA THR A 9 -6.98 -2.74 12.87
C THR A 9 -6.78 -1.89 11.61
N ALA A 10 -7.23 -2.36 10.44
CA ALA A 10 -7.23 -1.57 9.21
C ALA A 10 -8.09 -0.29 9.34
N ILE A 11 -9.30 -0.43 9.90
CA ILE A 11 -10.20 0.71 10.14
C ILE A 11 -9.62 1.66 11.17
N ALA A 12 -9.00 1.15 12.24
CA ALA A 12 -8.34 1.98 13.24
C ALA A 12 -7.20 2.82 12.62
N TRP A 13 -6.36 2.19 11.78
CA TRP A 13 -5.30 2.89 11.07
C TRP A 13 -5.85 3.94 10.09
N LEU A 14 -6.88 3.61 9.30
CA LEU A 14 -7.52 4.57 8.41
C LEU A 14 -8.11 5.77 9.15
N ARG A 15 -8.79 5.54 10.29
CA ARG A 15 -9.29 6.63 11.14
C ARG A 15 -8.14 7.51 11.64
N ALA A 16 -7.05 6.91 12.08
CA ALA A 16 -5.88 7.63 12.57
C ALA A 16 -5.16 8.43 11.47
N ARG A 17 -4.95 7.83 10.29
CA ARG A 17 -3.96 8.26 9.29
C ARG A 17 -4.51 8.64 7.92
N ALA A 18 -5.77 8.35 7.61
CA ALA A 18 -6.35 8.63 6.31
C ALA A 18 -7.27 9.86 6.33
N ARG A 19 -7.18 10.71 5.31
CA ARG A 19 -7.98 11.94 5.20
C ARG A 19 -8.51 12.11 3.78
N LEU A 20 -9.78 12.45 3.63
CA LEU A 20 -10.28 13.01 2.37
C LEU A 20 -9.89 14.48 2.29
N LEU A 21 -9.20 14.95 1.26
CA LEU A 21 -8.88 16.38 1.15
C LEU A 21 -10.15 17.24 0.93
N PRO A 22 -10.18 18.49 1.42
CA PRO A 22 -11.33 19.36 1.25
C PRO A 22 -11.63 19.58 -0.23
N GLY A 23 -12.91 19.57 -0.59
CA GLY A 23 -13.33 19.79 -1.97
C GLY A 23 -12.99 18.65 -2.94
N SER A 24 -12.39 17.53 -2.50
CA SER A 24 -12.11 16.39 -3.38
C SER A 24 -13.37 15.96 -4.12
N LEU A 25 -14.40 15.48 -3.41
CA LEU A 25 -15.64 15.01 -4.06
C LEU A 25 -16.36 16.11 -4.86
N ALA A 26 -16.47 17.32 -4.32
CA ALA A 26 -17.15 18.42 -5.00
C ALA A 26 -16.44 18.83 -6.31
N GLY A 27 -15.11 18.80 -6.33
CA GLY A 27 -14.28 19.10 -7.48
C GLY A 27 -14.04 17.92 -8.43
N SER A 28 -14.57 16.72 -8.13
CA SER A 28 -14.44 15.56 -9.01
C SER A 28 -15.34 15.67 -10.25
N PRO A 29 -15.05 14.95 -11.35
CA PRO A 29 -15.96 14.84 -12.49
C PRO A 29 -17.37 14.36 -12.10
N PRO A 30 -18.43 14.71 -12.87
CA PRO A 30 -19.80 14.30 -12.54
C PRO A 30 -19.96 12.81 -12.28
N TRP A 31 -19.41 11.95 -13.13
CA TRP A 31 -19.51 10.50 -13.01
C TRP A 31 -18.90 9.95 -11.70
N VAL A 32 -17.87 10.61 -11.14
CA VAL A 32 -17.30 10.23 -9.84
C VAL A 32 -18.25 10.59 -8.69
N ARG A 33 -18.92 11.74 -8.79
CA ARG A 33 -19.90 12.18 -7.80
C ARG A 33 -21.14 11.29 -7.82
N ASP A 34 -21.51 10.79 -8.99
CA ASP A 34 -22.63 9.85 -9.14
C ASP A 34 -22.32 8.47 -8.51
N ILE A 35 -21.04 8.08 -8.46
CA ILE A 35 -20.59 6.85 -7.77
C ILE A 35 -20.53 7.06 -6.24
N PHE A 36 -20.13 8.24 -5.78
CA PHE A 36 -19.94 8.52 -4.36
C PHE A 36 -21.02 9.46 -3.82
N GLU A 37 -22.08 8.87 -3.28
CA GLU A 37 -23.27 9.57 -2.75
C GLU A 37 -22.96 10.61 -1.65
N HIS A 38 -21.87 10.44 -0.90
CA HIS A 38 -21.48 11.34 0.18
C HIS A 38 -19.97 11.36 0.43
N ALA A 39 -19.50 12.38 1.16
CA ALA A 39 -18.07 12.58 1.44
C ALA A 39 -17.38 11.40 2.15
N TRP A 40 -18.12 10.52 2.83
CA TRP A 40 -17.53 9.31 3.45
C TRP A 40 -17.41 8.10 2.50
N ALA A 41 -18.07 8.11 1.34
CA ALA A 41 -18.10 6.96 0.44
C ALA A 41 -16.71 6.62 -0.15
N PRO A 42 -15.87 7.59 -0.56
CA PRO A 42 -14.51 7.30 -1.00
C PRO A 42 -13.64 6.64 0.07
N MET A 43 -13.81 7.03 1.35
CA MET A 43 -13.06 6.43 2.45
C MET A 43 -13.48 4.98 2.69
N THR A 44 -14.76 4.67 2.47
CA THR A 44 -15.27 3.30 2.56
C THR A 44 -14.78 2.45 1.39
N ALA A 45 -14.74 3.01 0.16
CA ALA A 45 -14.15 2.35 -1.00
C ALA A 45 -12.66 2.03 -0.77
N LEU A 46 -11.89 3.01 -0.29
CA LEU A 46 -10.49 2.81 0.10
C LEU A 46 -10.36 1.71 1.16
N ALA A 47 -11.16 1.74 2.22
CA ALA A 47 -11.13 0.71 3.25
C ALA A 47 -11.39 -0.70 2.70
N ARG A 48 -12.32 -0.85 1.75
CA ARG A 48 -12.58 -2.12 1.08
C ARG A 48 -11.38 -2.59 0.27
N GLN A 49 -10.74 -1.70 -0.49
CA GLN A 49 -9.55 -2.05 -1.27
C GLN A 49 -8.36 -2.44 -0.39
N LEU A 50 -8.21 -1.84 0.78
CA LEU A 50 -7.13 -2.16 1.72
C LEU A 50 -7.41 -3.41 2.58
N ALA A 51 -8.65 -3.87 2.67
CA ALA A 51 -9.04 -5.00 3.51
C ALA A 51 -8.24 -6.31 3.26
N PRO A 52 -7.79 -6.64 2.03
CA PRO A 52 -6.99 -7.85 1.78
C PRO A 52 -5.55 -7.79 2.30
N LEU A 53 -5.03 -6.62 2.68
CA LEU A 53 -3.68 -6.47 3.20
C LEU A 53 -3.47 -7.27 4.50
N PRO A 54 -2.24 -7.75 4.77
CA PRO A 54 -1.99 -8.67 5.86
C PRO A 54 -2.21 -8.02 7.23
N ALA A 55 -2.75 -8.80 8.17
CA ALA A 55 -3.14 -8.30 9.49
C ALA A 55 -1.96 -7.69 10.28
N GLY A 56 -0.80 -8.35 10.23
CA GLY A 56 0.41 -7.92 10.93
C GLY A 56 0.99 -6.59 10.45
N LEU A 57 0.61 -6.10 9.27
CA LEU A 57 1.02 -4.80 8.76
C LEU A 57 0.46 -3.64 9.59
N TRP A 58 -0.80 -3.73 10.02
CA TRP A 58 -1.49 -2.60 10.62
C TRP A 58 -0.92 -2.15 11.96
N PRO A 59 -0.64 -3.05 12.93
CA PRO A 59 0.05 -2.66 14.17
C PRO A 59 1.39 -1.99 13.89
N HIS A 60 2.13 -2.47 12.90
CA HIS A 60 3.42 -1.90 12.53
C HIS A 60 3.28 -0.47 12.00
N LEU A 61 2.36 -0.23 11.07
CA LEU A 61 2.11 1.11 10.54
C LEU A 61 1.54 2.06 11.61
N LEU A 62 0.69 1.56 12.51
CA LEU A 62 0.14 2.34 13.63
C LEU A 62 1.22 2.80 14.61
N ALA A 63 2.25 1.99 14.84
CA ALA A 63 3.35 2.30 15.76
C ALA A 63 4.32 3.37 15.24
N ARG A 64 4.18 3.82 13.98
CA ARG A 64 5.02 4.86 13.37
C ARG A 64 4.31 6.20 13.33
N GLU A 65 5.05 7.30 13.43
CA GLU A 65 4.49 8.66 13.42
C GLU A 65 4.04 9.13 12.02
N GLY A 66 4.70 8.64 10.97
CA GLY A 66 4.40 8.88 9.55
C GLY A 66 3.45 7.86 8.92
N GLY A 67 3.33 7.87 7.59
CA GLY A 67 2.54 6.91 6.85
C GLY A 67 1.06 7.31 6.82
N TYR A 68 0.75 8.32 6.01
CA TYR A 68 -0.59 8.87 5.87
C TYR A 68 -1.20 8.53 4.51
N LEU A 69 -2.53 8.54 4.46
CA LEU A 69 -3.29 8.47 3.22
C LEU A 69 -4.10 9.75 3.01
N ALA A 70 -4.07 10.28 1.80
CA ALA A 70 -4.84 11.45 1.41
C ALA A 70 -5.65 11.18 0.13
N VAL A 71 -6.98 11.17 0.22
CA VAL A 71 -7.83 11.04 -0.97
C VAL A 71 -8.02 12.41 -1.62
N CYS A 72 -7.63 12.56 -2.88
CA CYS A 72 -7.56 13.83 -3.60
C CYS A 72 -8.10 13.75 -5.04
N ASN A 73 -8.25 14.91 -5.71
CA ASN A 73 -8.61 14.98 -7.14
C ASN A 73 -7.41 14.81 -8.09
N GLY A 74 -6.18 14.86 -7.56
CA GLY A 74 -4.96 14.67 -8.33
C GLY A 74 -4.62 13.19 -8.54
N PRO A 75 -3.58 12.89 -9.34
CA PRO A 75 -3.16 11.52 -9.60
C PRO A 75 -2.69 10.84 -8.31
N SER A 76 -2.93 9.54 -8.24
CA SER A 76 -2.40 8.70 -7.18
C SER A 76 -0.87 8.69 -7.24
N ARG A 77 -0.21 8.98 -6.12
CA ARG A 77 1.25 8.97 -6.00
C ARG A 77 1.68 8.79 -4.55
N TYR A 78 2.89 8.26 -4.36
CA TYR A 78 3.53 8.22 -3.05
C TYR A 78 4.57 9.32 -2.93
N GLU A 79 4.52 10.07 -1.84
CA GLU A 79 5.42 11.19 -1.55
C GLU A 79 6.18 10.91 -0.24
N PRO A 80 7.42 10.41 -0.31
CA PRO A 80 8.26 10.22 0.88
C PRO A 80 8.72 11.58 1.44
N GLY A 81 8.90 11.66 2.75
CA GLY A 81 9.33 12.89 3.43
C GLY A 81 8.17 13.82 3.80
N PRO A 82 8.46 15.10 4.12
CA PRO A 82 7.48 16.06 4.62
C PRO A 82 6.40 16.42 3.59
N ALA A 83 5.16 16.51 4.04
CA ALA A 83 4.02 16.94 3.25
C ALA A 83 2.96 17.64 4.12
N GLN A 84 1.98 18.28 3.47
CA GLN A 84 0.84 18.90 4.14
C GLN A 84 -0.46 18.18 3.82
N VAL A 85 -1.19 17.78 4.86
CA VAL A 85 -2.53 17.17 4.74
C VAL A 85 -3.50 17.93 5.64
N ARG A 86 -4.47 18.64 5.04
CA ARG A 86 -5.45 19.49 5.76
C ARG A 86 -4.78 20.46 6.74
N GLY A 87 -3.70 21.13 6.32
CA GLY A 87 -2.95 22.09 7.14
C GLY A 87 -2.09 21.46 8.25
N ARG A 88 -2.07 20.12 8.38
CA ARG A 88 -1.17 19.40 9.29
C ARG A 88 0.10 19.02 8.56
N GLN A 89 1.25 19.31 9.20
CA GLN A 89 2.54 18.76 8.78
C GLN A 89 2.58 17.27 9.10
N VAL A 90 2.83 16.47 8.07
CA VAL A 90 2.91 15.01 8.14
C VAL A 90 4.09 14.53 7.30
N THR A 91 4.42 13.25 7.40
CA THR A 91 5.46 12.63 6.57
C THR A 91 4.95 11.35 5.90
N ASN A 92 5.51 11.04 4.74
CA ASN A 92 5.27 9.81 3.98
C ASN A 92 3.79 9.63 3.63
N VAL A 93 3.35 10.33 2.59
CA VAL A 93 1.92 10.39 2.22
C VAL A 93 1.67 9.62 0.93
N ALA A 94 0.78 8.66 1.00
CA ALA A 94 0.15 8.07 -0.19
C ALA A 94 -1.07 8.92 -0.56
N PHE A 95 -0.94 9.68 -1.64
CA PHE A 95 -2.06 10.40 -2.25
C PHE A 95 -2.81 9.41 -3.14
N VAL A 96 -4.11 9.28 -2.93
CA VAL A 96 -5.00 8.39 -3.67
C VAL A 96 -6.00 9.24 -4.44
N SER A 97 -6.02 9.08 -5.76
CA SER A 97 -7.02 9.68 -6.63
C SER A 97 -8.40 9.14 -6.29
N ILE A 98 -9.35 10.05 -6.11
CA ILE A 98 -10.76 9.69 -5.95
C ILE A 98 -11.32 9.06 -7.23
N GLN A 99 -10.76 9.38 -8.40
CA GLN A 99 -11.18 8.76 -9.66
C GLN A 99 -10.76 7.28 -9.71
N ASP A 100 -9.53 6.98 -9.27
CA ASP A 100 -9.01 5.60 -9.26
C ASP A 100 -9.79 4.73 -8.27
N LEU A 101 -10.26 5.33 -7.16
CA LEU A 101 -11.18 4.66 -6.24
C LEU A 101 -12.54 4.38 -6.89
N ALA A 102 -13.08 5.34 -7.65
CA ALA A 102 -14.38 5.22 -8.31
C ALA A 102 -14.36 4.19 -9.45
N LEU A 103 -13.24 4.09 -10.17
CA LEU A 103 -13.01 3.07 -11.20
C LEU A 103 -12.73 1.68 -10.61
N GLU A 104 -12.58 1.59 -9.29
CA GLU A 104 -12.04 0.42 -8.62
C GLU A 104 -10.75 -0.03 -9.32
N ASP A 105 -9.78 0.86 -9.49
CA ASP A 105 -8.48 0.55 -10.13
C ASP A 105 -7.47 -0.05 -9.13
N GLU A 106 -6.38 -0.65 -9.62
CA GLU A 106 -5.26 -1.16 -8.83
C GLU A 106 -4.35 -0.05 -8.27
N GLN A 107 -4.36 1.12 -8.91
CA GLN A 107 -3.50 2.25 -8.57
C GLN A 107 -3.54 2.71 -7.10
N PRO A 108 -4.68 2.75 -6.38
CA PRO A 108 -4.71 3.06 -4.95
C PRO A 108 -3.87 2.08 -4.13
N LEU A 109 -3.94 0.78 -4.45
CA LEU A 109 -3.14 -0.24 -3.79
C LEU A 109 -1.67 -0.20 -4.20
N HIS A 110 -1.37 0.14 -5.45
CA HIS A 110 0.02 0.34 -5.91
C HIS A 110 0.72 1.42 -5.08
N VAL A 111 0.08 2.58 -4.94
CA VAL A 111 0.64 3.70 -4.16
C VAL A 111 0.75 3.37 -2.67
N VAL A 112 -0.21 2.63 -2.11
CA VAL A 112 -0.10 2.09 -0.75
C VAL A 112 1.04 1.07 -0.66
N GLY A 113 1.30 0.31 -1.71
CA GLY A 113 2.44 -0.58 -1.86
C GLY A 113 3.77 0.14 -1.63
N HIS A 114 3.98 1.31 -2.23
CA HIS A 114 5.17 2.13 -1.94
C HIS A 114 5.26 2.59 -0.49
N LEU A 115 4.13 2.96 0.12
CA LEU A 115 4.09 3.31 1.55
C LEU A 115 4.53 2.12 2.41
N VAL A 116 3.99 0.92 2.11
CA VAL A 116 4.36 -0.32 2.81
C VAL A 116 5.84 -0.64 2.60
N ASP A 117 6.32 -0.57 1.37
CA ASP A 117 7.73 -0.82 1.01
C ASP A 117 8.70 0.04 1.83
N HIS A 118 8.43 1.34 1.85
CA HIS A 118 9.23 2.31 2.58
C HIS A 118 9.20 2.05 4.10
N HIS A 119 8.01 1.86 4.67
CA HIS A 119 7.87 1.68 6.12
C HIS A 119 8.43 0.34 6.61
N LEU A 120 8.30 -0.75 5.86
CA LEU A 120 8.90 -2.03 6.23
C LEU A 120 10.42 -2.03 6.05
N GLY A 121 10.94 -1.28 5.08
CA GLY A 121 12.36 -1.17 4.78
C GLY A 121 13.15 -0.41 5.85
N ASN A 122 12.78 0.86 6.07
CA ASN A 122 13.55 1.77 6.94
C ASN A 122 12.67 2.50 7.98
N GLY A 123 11.41 2.08 8.15
CA GLY A 123 10.48 2.75 9.08
C GLY A 123 9.88 4.04 8.56
N GLY A 124 10.08 4.38 7.29
CA GLY A 124 9.69 5.65 6.69
C GLY A 124 10.71 6.77 6.94
N ALA A 125 11.97 6.43 7.21
CA ALA A 125 13.03 7.43 7.36
C ALA A 125 13.38 8.07 6.00
N GLY A 126 13.86 9.32 6.00
CA GLY A 126 14.24 10.00 4.76
C GLY A 126 15.40 9.32 4.01
N GLU A 127 16.18 8.49 4.70
CA GLU A 127 17.30 7.74 4.15
C GLU A 127 17.24 6.26 4.56
N GLY A 128 17.93 5.41 3.81
CA GLY A 128 17.99 3.97 4.02
C GLY A 128 17.23 3.17 2.95
N ALA A 129 17.52 1.88 2.90
CA ALA A 129 16.95 0.99 1.89
C ALA A 129 15.48 0.68 2.18
N TRP A 130 14.67 0.70 1.13
CA TRP A 130 13.28 0.22 1.16
C TRP A 130 13.27 -1.31 1.23
N LEU A 131 12.14 -1.93 1.56
CA LEU A 131 12.07 -3.40 1.64
C LEU A 131 12.47 -4.03 0.30
N SER A 132 11.96 -3.51 -0.81
CA SER A 132 12.27 -3.94 -2.18
C SER A 132 13.75 -3.80 -2.58
N GLU A 133 14.49 -2.97 -1.86
CA GLU A 133 15.92 -2.72 -2.06
C GLU A 133 16.79 -3.54 -1.10
N GLY A 134 16.21 -4.50 -0.37
CA GLY A 134 16.91 -5.30 0.64
C GLY A 134 16.98 -4.67 2.03
N GLY A 135 16.27 -3.55 2.24
CA GLY A 135 16.00 -3.01 3.56
C GLY A 135 15.13 -3.93 4.40
N GLY A 136 14.88 -3.52 5.63
CA GLY A 136 14.07 -4.28 6.57
C GLY A 136 14.44 -3.93 8.01
N LEU A 137 13.42 -3.61 8.80
CA LEU A 137 13.60 -3.29 10.22
C LEU A 137 14.03 -4.49 11.08
N HIS A 138 13.82 -5.70 10.58
CA HIS A 138 14.22 -6.95 11.23
C HIS A 138 15.11 -7.79 10.29
N PRO A 139 16.01 -8.64 10.81
CA PRO A 139 16.85 -9.51 9.98
C PRO A 139 16.04 -10.34 8.96
N ARG A 140 14.95 -10.97 9.41
CA ARG A 140 14.05 -11.75 8.53
C ARG A 140 13.43 -10.90 7.42
N TRP A 141 13.15 -9.63 7.68
CA TRP A 141 12.58 -8.72 6.67
C TRP A 141 13.64 -8.30 5.65
N ARG A 142 14.88 -8.06 6.08
CA ARG A 142 16.02 -7.81 5.18
C ARG A 142 16.28 -9.00 4.26
N GLU A 143 16.25 -10.22 4.81
CA GLU A 143 16.38 -11.44 4.01
C GLU A 143 15.26 -11.58 2.98
N ALA A 144 14.02 -11.26 3.37
CA ALA A 144 12.89 -11.27 2.45
C ALA A 144 13.05 -10.20 1.35
N GLY A 145 13.41 -8.97 1.73
CA GLY A 145 13.62 -7.85 0.82
C GLY A 145 14.74 -8.11 -0.19
N ALA A 146 15.86 -8.68 0.25
CA ALA A 146 17.00 -8.98 -0.62
C ALA A 146 16.67 -9.96 -1.75
N ARG A 147 15.61 -10.77 -1.59
CA ARG A 147 15.14 -11.70 -2.63
C ARG A 147 14.37 -10.99 -3.75
N LEU A 148 13.76 -9.83 -3.52
CA LEU A 148 12.96 -9.13 -4.53
C LEU A 148 13.81 -8.71 -5.74
N GLY A 149 15.06 -8.31 -5.51
CA GLY A 149 16.02 -8.03 -6.60
C GLY A 149 16.25 -9.21 -7.54
N ALA A 150 16.43 -10.40 -6.96
CA ALA A 150 16.59 -11.62 -7.73
C ALA A 150 15.30 -12.02 -8.47
N LEU A 151 14.13 -11.80 -7.87
CA LEU A 151 12.84 -12.07 -8.50
C LEU A 151 12.58 -11.16 -9.71
N LEU A 152 12.80 -9.85 -9.58
CA LEU A 152 12.66 -8.92 -10.70
C LEU A 152 13.61 -9.28 -11.86
N ALA A 153 14.84 -9.69 -11.54
CA ALA A 153 15.85 -10.07 -12.53
C ALA A 153 15.45 -11.29 -13.38
N LEU A 154 14.48 -12.10 -12.94
CA LEU A 154 13.92 -13.20 -13.74
C LEU A 154 13.08 -12.70 -14.93
N GLY A 155 12.70 -11.42 -14.96
CA GLY A 155 12.04 -10.79 -16.11
C GLY A 155 10.52 -11.04 -16.20
N TYR A 156 9.91 -11.65 -15.19
CA TYR A 156 8.46 -11.92 -15.13
C TYR A 156 7.61 -10.69 -14.78
N GLY A 157 8.17 -9.48 -14.86
CA GLY A 157 7.45 -8.24 -14.56
C GLY A 157 6.15 -8.14 -15.37
N ILE A 158 5.03 -8.12 -14.63
CA ILE A 158 3.67 -8.39 -15.13
C ILE A 158 3.22 -7.38 -16.19
N ASP A 159 3.69 -6.13 -16.07
CA ASP A 159 3.39 -5.05 -16.98
C ASP A 159 4.60 -4.10 -17.08
N ALA A 160 4.43 -2.98 -17.78
CA ALA A 160 5.49 -1.99 -17.95
C ALA A 160 5.83 -1.26 -16.64
N VAL A 161 4.85 -1.08 -15.74
CA VAL A 161 5.03 -0.41 -14.44
C VAL A 161 5.88 -1.28 -13.53
N ALA A 162 5.56 -2.56 -13.39
CA ALA A 162 6.34 -3.50 -12.59
C ALA A 162 7.80 -3.65 -13.08
N ARG A 163 8.11 -3.24 -14.31
CA ARG A 163 9.46 -3.32 -14.89
C ARG A 163 10.27 -2.03 -14.78
N SER A 164 9.69 -0.91 -14.32
CA SER A 164 10.42 0.37 -14.24
C SER A 164 11.43 0.42 -13.10
N SER A 165 11.12 -0.19 -11.96
CA SER A 165 12.00 -0.20 -10.79
C SER A 165 11.68 -1.35 -9.82
N LEU A 166 12.59 -1.62 -8.87
CA LEU A 166 12.32 -2.58 -7.77
C LEU A 166 11.13 -2.18 -6.91
N ARG A 167 10.96 -0.88 -6.68
CA ARG A 167 9.88 -0.33 -5.86
C ARG A 167 8.54 -0.50 -6.56
N ASP A 168 8.50 -0.23 -7.87
CA ASP A 168 7.30 -0.43 -8.69
C ASP A 168 6.96 -1.91 -8.83
N TYR A 169 7.97 -2.77 -9.00
CA TYR A 169 7.79 -4.22 -9.02
C TYR A 169 7.10 -4.72 -7.75
N PHE A 170 7.60 -4.32 -6.58
CA PHE A 170 7.00 -4.68 -5.30
C PHE A 170 5.58 -4.12 -5.16
N ALA A 171 5.40 -2.82 -5.39
CA ALA A 171 4.13 -2.14 -5.22
C ALA A 171 3.02 -2.71 -6.13
N GLN A 172 3.34 -2.96 -7.39
CA GLN A 172 2.40 -3.50 -8.37
C GLN A 172 2.08 -4.97 -8.07
N SER A 173 3.08 -5.77 -7.68
CA SER A 173 2.86 -7.15 -7.27
C SER A 173 1.96 -7.24 -6.04
N LEU A 174 2.15 -6.35 -5.06
CA LEU A 174 1.28 -6.27 -3.87
C LEU A 174 -0.15 -5.88 -4.25
N ALA A 175 -0.33 -4.89 -5.14
CA ALA A 175 -1.65 -4.47 -5.60
C ALA A 175 -2.41 -5.61 -6.30
N LEU A 176 -1.73 -6.32 -7.21
CA LEU A 176 -2.29 -7.46 -7.92
C LEU A 176 -2.55 -8.66 -6.99
N TYR A 177 -1.70 -8.89 -5.98
CA TYR A 177 -1.95 -9.96 -4.99
C TYR A 177 -3.25 -9.71 -4.21
N CYS A 178 -3.53 -8.46 -3.87
CA CYS A 178 -4.76 -8.08 -3.16
C CYS A 178 -6.01 -8.16 -4.05
N ARG A 179 -5.90 -7.78 -5.33
CA ARG A 179 -7.06 -7.65 -6.24
C ARG A 179 -7.29 -8.86 -7.15
N GLU A 180 -6.23 -9.31 -7.82
CA GLU A 180 -6.29 -10.26 -8.93
C GLU A 180 -5.20 -11.33 -8.77
N ARG A 181 -5.15 -11.98 -7.60
CA ARG A 181 -4.11 -12.95 -7.25
C ARG A 181 -3.89 -14.06 -8.29
N GLN A 182 -4.95 -14.49 -8.97
CA GLN A 182 -4.83 -15.48 -10.05
C GLN A 182 -4.03 -14.94 -11.24
N ARG A 183 -4.28 -13.69 -11.65
CA ARG A 183 -3.53 -13.02 -12.71
C ARG A 183 -2.06 -12.88 -12.32
N LEU A 184 -1.80 -12.48 -11.08
CA LEU A 184 -0.44 -12.45 -10.52
C LEU A 184 0.24 -13.82 -10.58
N ASN A 185 -0.43 -14.87 -10.12
CA ASN A 185 0.14 -16.22 -10.12
C ASN A 185 0.47 -16.75 -11.52
N VAL A 186 -0.31 -16.35 -12.54
CA VAL A 186 -0.04 -16.72 -13.94
C VAL A 186 1.15 -15.94 -14.49
N ALA A 187 1.22 -14.63 -14.23
CA ALA A 187 2.24 -13.76 -14.80
C ALA A 187 3.59 -13.85 -14.06
N ASP A 188 3.56 -13.92 -12.73
CA ASP A 188 4.73 -14.04 -11.86
C ASP A 188 4.43 -14.94 -10.63
N PRO A 189 4.48 -16.27 -10.79
CA PRO A 189 4.22 -17.20 -9.69
C PRO A 189 5.26 -17.12 -8.56
N GLN A 190 6.46 -16.59 -8.83
CA GLN A 190 7.52 -16.53 -7.81
C GLN A 190 7.28 -15.38 -6.84
N VAL A 191 6.86 -14.21 -7.33
CA VAL A 191 6.49 -13.09 -6.45
C VAL A 191 5.20 -13.35 -5.70
N GLU A 192 4.23 -14.06 -6.31
CA GLU A 192 3.03 -14.53 -5.61
C GLU A 192 3.43 -15.40 -4.40
N LYS A 193 4.29 -16.39 -4.65
CA LYS A 193 4.77 -17.30 -3.61
C LYS A 193 5.56 -16.55 -2.55
N TRP A 194 6.38 -15.58 -2.94
CA TRP A 194 7.12 -14.73 -2.02
C TRP A 194 6.15 -13.97 -1.11
N LEU A 195 5.16 -13.24 -1.64
CA LEU A 195 4.17 -12.49 -0.85
C LEU A 195 3.41 -13.38 0.13
N ARG A 196 3.01 -14.58 -0.34
CA ARG A 196 2.31 -15.57 0.47
C ARG A 196 3.12 -16.10 1.65
N THR A 197 4.42 -16.28 1.47
CA THR A 197 5.34 -16.86 2.48
C THR A 197 6.08 -15.79 3.30
N THR A 198 5.84 -14.52 3.01
CA THR A 198 6.37 -13.37 3.76
C THR A 198 5.21 -12.57 4.34
N LEU A 199 4.75 -11.52 3.66
CA LEU A 199 3.81 -10.54 4.19
C LEU A 199 2.48 -11.17 4.62
N TRP A 200 2.00 -12.22 3.95
CA TRP A 200 0.75 -12.93 4.33
C TRP A 200 0.95 -14.14 5.25
N ASP A 201 2.19 -14.42 5.68
CA ASP A 201 2.48 -15.44 6.69
C ASP A 201 2.55 -14.77 8.07
N GLU A 202 1.66 -15.15 9.00
CA GLU A 202 1.65 -14.58 10.36
C GLU A 202 2.99 -14.75 11.09
N SER A 203 3.73 -15.82 10.82
CA SER A 203 5.04 -16.03 11.42
C SER A 203 6.06 -14.95 11.00
N PHE A 204 5.89 -14.34 9.82
CA PHE A 204 6.75 -13.25 9.34
C PHE A 204 6.71 -12.03 10.25
N TRP A 205 5.56 -11.77 10.86
CA TRP A 205 5.32 -10.64 11.76
C TRP A 205 5.72 -10.92 13.21
N GLN A 206 5.86 -12.20 13.60
CA GLN A 206 6.25 -12.61 14.95
C GLN A 206 7.77 -12.53 15.22
N ALA A 207 8.59 -12.30 14.19
CA ALA A 207 10.05 -12.32 14.28
C ALA A 207 10.69 -11.08 14.94
N GLY A 208 9.93 -10.33 15.75
CA GLY A 208 10.33 -9.06 16.37
C GLY A 208 10.14 -8.99 17.89
N GLY A 209 10.12 -10.14 18.58
CA GLY A 209 10.23 -10.23 20.04
C GLY A 209 11.68 -10.24 20.50
#